data_AF-A0A417WNK7-F1
#
_entry.id   AF-A0A417WNK7-F1
#
_cell.length_a   1.000
_cell.length_b   1.000
_cell.length_c   1.000
_cell.angle_alpha   90.00
_cell.angle_beta   90.00
_cell.angle_gamma   90.00
#
_symmetry.space_group_name_H-M   'P 1'
#
loop_
_entity.id
_entity.type
_entity.pdbx_description
1 polymer ?
#
loop_
_entity_poly.entity_id
_entity_poly.type
_entity_poly.pdbx_seq_one_letter_code
_entity_poly.pdbx_strand_id
1 'polypeptide(L)'
;MIRKYYKYAPEYIIEHCECDDRDGYEYYLFSQMDSRPHWHNIYIRYHQTTLFSTIGIALDGGRYFTNVPWTGFLFEGLNEKNISFKFMVNDTKEMILHEFLCDNESHEALSARGKFEECILIFFSEEEKE
;
A
#
# COMPACT_ATOMS: atom_id res chain seq x y z
N MET A 1 2.15 3.17 -17.36
CA MET A 1 2.80 4.09 -16.40
C MET A 1 1.89 5.29 -16.18
N ILE A 2 1.55 5.58 -14.93
CA ILE A 2 0.74 6.74 -14.52
C ILE A 2 1.63 7.68 -13.72
N ARG A 3 1.49 8.99 -13.92
CA ARG A 3 2.33 10.01 -13.29
C ARG A 3 1.50 11.23 -12.85
N LYS A 4 1.72 11.67 -11.61
CA LYS A 4 1.16 12.89 -11.02
C LYS A 4 2.29 13.86 -10.68
N TYR A 5 2.04 15.15 -10.85
CA TYR A 5 3.00 16.22 -10.57
C TYR A 5 2.45 17.13 -9.47
N TYR A 6 3.33 17.64 -8.61
CA TYR A 6 2.90 18.66 -7.66
C TYR A 6 2.75 20.02 -8.35
N LYS A 7 1.55 20.60 -8.29
CA LYS A 7 1.17 21.81 -9.03
C LYS A 7 2.12 23.00 -8.81
N TYR A 8 2.63 23.17 -7.60
CA TYR A 8 3.46 24.33 -7.21
C TYR A 8 4.96 24.09 -7.37
N ALA A 9 5.39 22.83 -7.46
CA ALA A 9 6.78 22.43 -7.68
C ALA A 9 6.80 21.11 -8.47
N PRO A 10 6.65 21.18 -9.82
CA PRO A 10 6.45 20.02 -10.69
C PRO A 10 7.66 19.09 -10.79
N GLU A 11 8.80 19.49 -10.26
CA GLU A 11 9.96 18.63 -10.05
C GLU A 11 9.70 17.51 -9.03
N TYR A 12 8.70 17.68 -8.15
CA TYR A 12 8.17 16.59 -7.32
C TYR A 12 7.14 15.77 -8.09
N ILE A 13 7.42 14.48 -8.20
CA ILE A 13 6.66 13.55 -9.03
C ILE A 13 6.32 12.30 -8.21
N ILE A 14 5.07 11.84 -8.32
CA ILE A 14 4.65 10.50 -7.89
C ILE A 14 4.23 9.74 -9.14
N GLU A 15 4.85 8.58 -9.38
CA GLU A 15 4.54 7.74 -10.52
C GLU A 15 4.42 6.28 -10.12
N HIS A 16 3.65 5.51 -10.89
CA HIS A 16 3.60 4.08 -10.74
C HIS A 16 3.48 3.36 -12.09
N CYS A 17 4.00 2.14 -12.13
CA CYS A 17 3.93 1.25 -13.29
C CYS A 17 3.67 -0.19 -12.84
N GLU A 18 3.13 -1.00 -13.73
CA GLU A 18 2.94 -2.43 -13.47
C GLU A 18 4.28 -3.10 -13.11
N CYS A 19 4.19 -4.09 -12.22
CA CYS A 19 5.30 -4.91 -11.77
C CYS A 19 5.06 -6.33 -12.29
N ASP A 20 5.82 -6.72 -13.32
CA ASP A 20 5.66 -8.02 -13.97
C ASP A 20 6.28 -9.17 -13.15
N ASP A 21 7.12 -8.84 -12.17
CA ASP A 21 7.88 -9.80 -11.38
C ASP A 21 7.12 -10.33 -10.15
N ARG A 22 5.88 -9.86 -9.92
CA ARG A 22 5.07 -10.24 -8.77
C ARG A 22 3.69 -10.67 -9.22
N ASP A 23 3.28 -11.87 -8.82
CA ASP A 23 1.96 -12.45 -9.12
C ASP A 23 1.31 -13.12 -7.89
N GLY A 24 2.05 -13.25 -6.79
CA GLY A 24 1.58 -13.90 -5.57
C GLY A 24 0.37 -13.21 -4.95
N TYR A 25 -0.49 -14.01 -4.30
CA TYR A 25 -1.64 -13.50 -3.56
C TYR A 25 -1.24 -13.13 -2.14
N GLU A 26 -1.80 -12.03 -1.64
CA GLU A 26 -1.78 -11.66 -0.22
C GLU A 26 -3.18 -11.85 0.36
N TYR A 27 -3.28 -12.17 1.65
CA TYR A 27 -4.55 -12.61 2.24
C TYR A 27 -5.64 -11.52 2.20
N TYR A 28 -5.28 -10.24 2.27
CA TYR A 28 -6.23 -9.13 2.19
C TYR A 28 -6.90 -9.01 0.81
N LEU A 29 -6.32 -9.61 -0.26
CA LEU A 29 -6.95 -9.63 -1.58
C LEU A 29 -8.28 -10.40 -1.57
N PHE A 30 -8.40 -11.42 -0.71
CA PHE A 30 -9.60 -12.24 -0.61
C PHE A 30 -10.77 -11.53 0.09
N SER A 31 -10.54 -10.35 0.69
CA SER A 31 -11.62 -9.49 1.18
C SER A 31 -12.36 -8.74 0.06
N GLN A 32 -11.73 -8.63 -1.12
CA GLN A 32 -12.23 -7.87 -2.26
C GLN A 32 -13.19 -8.70 -3.12
N MET A 33 -14.05 -8.05 -3.92
CA MET A 33 -14.93 -8.77 -4.84
C MET A 33 -14.14 -9.37 -6.00
N ASP A 34 -13.21 -8.58 -6.54
CA ASP A 34 -12.16 -9.05 -7.43
C ASP A 34 -10.85 -9.19 -6.67
N SER A 35 -10.47 -10.43 -6.39
CA SER A 35 -9.28 -10.77 -5.61
C SER A 35 -8.01 -10.90 -6.43
N ARG A 36 -8.06 -10.67 -7.76
CA ARG A 36 -6.89 -10.82 -8.62
C ARG A 36 -5.83 -9.77 -8.27
N PRO A 37 -4.56 -10.18 -8.10
CA PRO A 37 -3.49 -9.25 -7.78
C PRO A 37 -3.09 -8.41 -8.99
N HIS A 38 -2.94 -7.10 -8.76
CA HIS A 38 -2.41 -6.15 -9.73
C HIS A 38 -1.28 -5.34 -9.10
N TRP A 39 -0.07 -5.89 -9.16
CA TRP A 39 1.11 -5.34 -8.49
C TRP A 39 1.74 -4.20 -9.31
N HIS A 40 2.20 -3.17 -8.62
CA HIS A 40 2.84 -2.00 -9.21
C HIS A 40 4.11 -1.62 -8.47
N ASN A 41 5.04 -0.95 -9.14
CA ASN A 41 6.13 -0.22 -8.50
C ASN A 41 5.74 1.25 -8.38
N ILE A 42 5.87 1.84 -7.19
CA ILE A 42 5.61 3.25 -6.93
C ILE A 42 6.95 3.97 -6.71
N TYR A 43 7.12 5.12 -7.35
CA TYR A 43 8.29 5.99 -7.20
C TYR A 43 7.86 7.41 -6.84
N ILE A 44 8.45 7.94 -5.78
CA ILE A 44 8.39 9.35 -5.41
C ILE A 44 9.75 9.97 -5.75
N ARG A 45 9.75 10.99 -6.60
CA ARG A 45 10.97 11.57 -7.15
C ARG A 45 11.03 13.08 -6.95
N TYR A 46 12.25 13.57 -6.85
CA TYR A 46 12.61 14.97 -7.03
C TYR A 46 13.58 15.07 -8.22
N HIS A 47 13.14 15.70 -9.30
CA HIS A 47 13.78 15.61 -10.61
C HIS A 47 13.99 14.14 -11.05
N GLN A 48 15.24 13.71 -11.24
CA GLN A 48 15.60 12.34 -11.63
C GLN A 48 15.90 11.44 -10.43
N THR A 49 15.97 12.01 -9.22
CA THR A 49 16.35 11.31 -7.99
C THR A 49 15.13 10.67 -7.35
N THR A 50 15.18 9.36 -7.13
CA THR A 50 14.16 8.64 -6.33
C THR A 50 14.39 8.94 -4.85
N LEU A 51 13.42 9.60 -4.22
CA LEU A 51 13.43 9.89 -2.78
C LEU A 51 12.86 8.72 -1.97
N PHE A 52 11.83 8.06 -2.52
CA PHE A 52 11.18 6.92 -1.91
C PHE A 52 10.60 6.02 -3.00
N SER A 53 10.66 4.71 -2.78
CA SER A 53 10.03 3.73 -3.65
C SER A 53 9.44 2.61 -2.82
N THR A 54 8.31 2.09 -3.26
CA THR A 54 7.63 0.96 -2.61
C THR A 54 6.82 0.17 -3.63
N ILE A 55 6.26 -0.95 -3.19
CA ILE A 55 5.34 -1.74 -3.99
C ILE A 55 3.92 -1.20 -3.77
N GLY A 56 3.17 -1.08 -4.85
CA GLY A 56 1.75 -0.78 -4.88
C GLY A 56 0.92 -2.00 -5.24
N ILE A 57 -0.36 -1.95 -4.90
CA ILE A 57 -1.35 -2.95 -5.24
C ILE A 57 -2.65 -2.26 -5.64
N ALA A 58 -3.19 -2.63 -6.79
CA ALA A 58 -4.54 -2.26 -7.19
C ALA A 58 -5.51 -3.36 -6.74
N LEU A 59 -6.49 -2.95 -5.93
CA LEU A 59 -7.46 -3.79 -5.25
C LEU A 59 -8.82 -3.70 -5.95
N ASP A 60 -9.60 -4.78 -5.83
CA ASP A 60 -10.97 -4.88 -6.34
C ASP A 60 -11.11 -4.52 -7.83
N GLY A 61 -10.22 -5.07 -8.65
CA GLY A 61 -10.18 -4.79 -10.10
C GLY A 61 -9.69 -3.39 -10.45
N GLY A 62 -8.97 -2.72 -9.54
CA GLY A 62 -8.40 -1.39 -9.72
C GLY A 62 -9.26 -0.24 -9.20
N ARG A 63 -10.33 -0.53 -8.47
CA ARG A 63 -11.18 0.50 -7.81
C ARG A 63 -10.46 1.26 -6.72
N TYR A 64 -9.51 0.60 -6.07
CA TYR A 64 -8.70 1.21 -5.02
C TYR A 64 -7.23 0.87 -5.23
N PHE A 65 -6.34 1.85 -5.03
CA PHE A 65 -4.90 1.68 -5.19
C PHE A 65 -4.19 2.19 -3.94
N THR A 66 -3.24 1.41 -3.44
CA THR A 66 -2.45 1.73 -2.24
C THR A 66 -1.05 1.17 -2.34
N ASN A 67 -0.10 1.69 -1.54
CA ASN A 67 1.13 0.97 -1.24
C ASN A 67 0.85 -0.28 -0.39
N VAL A 68 1.74 -1.26 -0.51
CA VAL A 68 1.69 -2.51 0.24
C VAL A 68 2.06 -2.24 1.70
N PRO A 69 1.26 -2.74 2.67
CA PRO A 69 1.54 -2.62 4.08
C PRO A 69 2.79 -3.43 4.48
N TRP A 70 3.43 -3.05 5.58
CA TRP A 70 4.54 -3.80 6.15
C TRP A 70 4.09 -5.18 6.64
N THR A 71 5.05 -6.09 6.80
CA THR A 71 4.80 -7.45 7.30
C THR A 71 5.50 -7.63 8.64
N GLY A 72 4.72 -7.97 9.67
CA GLY A 72 5.20 -8.32 11.00
C GLY A 72 5.01 -9.80 11.26
N PHE A 73 5.64 -10.31 12.32
CA PHE A 73 5.57 -11.72 12.69
C PHE A 73 5.30 -11.85 14.19
N LEU A 74 4.33 -12.68 14.55
CA LEU A 74 4.08 -13.09 15.94
C LEU A 74 4.88 -14.35 16.27
N PHE A 75 5.27 -14.49 17.53
CA PHE A 75 5.96 -15.66 18.11
C PHE A 75 7.36 -15.90 17.55
N GLU A 76 8.17 -14.84 17.44
CA GLU A 76 9.56 -14.94 16.98
C GLU A 76 10.42 -15.70 18.01
N GLY A 77 10.48 -17.04 17.90
CA GLY A 77 11.25 -17.88 18.82
C GLY A 77 10.98 -19.39 18.73
N LEU A 78 12.01 -20.12 18.31
CA LEU A 78 12.30 -21.55 18.53
C LEU A 78 11.52 -22.63 17.79
N ASN A 79 10.41 -22.36 17.10
CA ASN A 79 9.79 -23.34 16.18
C ASN A 79 9.11 -22.62 15.00
N GLU A 80 9.16 -23.22 13.82
CA GLU A 80 8.84 -22.69 12.46
C GLU A 80 7.40 -22.13 12.22
N LYS A 81 6.67 -21.73 13.26
CA LYS A 81 5.28 -21.25 13.18
C LYS A 81 5.18 -19.75 13.47
N ASN A 82 5.87 -18.94 12.67
CA ASN A 82 5.67 -17.51 12.67
C ASN A 82 4.34 -17.19 11.98
N ILE A 83 3.41 -16.54 12.69
CA ILE A 83 2.19 -16.01 12.09
C ILE A 83 2.51 -14.62 11.56
N SER A 84 2.49 -14.45 10.24
CA SER A 84 2.67 -13.14 9.62
C SER A 84 1.38 -12.33 9.66
N PHE A 85 1.48 -11.04 9.93
CA PHE A 85 0.38 -10.08 9.79
C PHE A 85 0.84 -8.86 9.00
N LYS A 86 -0.10 -8.14 8.40
CA LYS A 86 0.16 -6.87 7.71
C LYS A 86 -0.22 -5.69 8.58
N PHE A 87 0.57 -4.65 8.50
CA PHE A 87 0.32 -3.44 9.27
C PHE A 87 0.81 -2.15 8.60
N MET A 88 0.26 -1.03 9.06
CA MET A 88 0.72 0.33 8.80
C MET A 88 0.81 1.08 10.13
N VAL A 89 1.59 2.16 10.15
CA VAL A 89 1.74 3.03 11.32
C VAL A 89 1.44 4.46 10.89
N ASN A 90 0.65 5.18 11.68
CA ASN A 90 0.35 6.58 11.43
C ASN A 90 1.62 7.44 11.41
N ASP A 91 1.53 8.62 10.77
CA ASP A 91 2.64 9.56 10.61
C ASP A 91 3.88 9.02 9.88
N THR A 92 3.78 7.82 9.28
CA THR A 92 4.79 7.30 8.35
C THR A 92 4.53 7.77 6.92
N LYS A 93 5.59 7.85 6.11
CA LYS A 93 5.49 8.13 4.67
C LYS A 93 4.63 7.10 3.93
N GLU A 94 4.60 5.85 4.40
CA GLU A 94 3.75 4.78 3.89
C GLU A 94 2.27 5.07 4.14
N MET A 95 1.91 5.55 5.35
CA MET A 95 0.53 5.93 5.66
C MET A 95 0.10 7.19 4.91
N ILE A 96 0.97 8.21 4.83
CA ILE A 96 0.72 9.41 4.02
C ILE A 96 0.46 9.04 2.56
N LEU A 97 1.23 8.09 2.01
CA LEU A 97 1.04 7.62 0.64
C LEU A 97 -0.27 6.83 0.48
N HIS A 98 -0.60 5.97 1.44
CA HIS A 98 -1.85 5.21 1.48
C HIS A 98 -3.08 6.12 1.41
N GLU A 99 -3.08 7.20 2.21
CA GLU A 99 -4.13 8.21 2.22
C GLU A 99 -4.17 9.03 0.92
N PHE A 100 -3.00 9.44 0.42
CA PHE A 100 -2.89 10.26 -0.80
C PHE A 100 -3.39 9.53 -2.05
N LEU A 101 -3.19 8.22 -2.15
CA LEU A 101 -3.58 7.43 -3.32
C LEU A 101 -5.08 7.12 -3.37
N CYS A 102 -5.79 7.26 -2.25
CA CYS A 102 -7.22 6.99 -2.18
C CYS A 102 -8.04 8.08 -2.90
N ASP A 103 -8.95 7.65 -3.77
CA ASP A 103 -9.97 8.54 -4.34
C ASP A 103 -11.15 8.67 -3.36
N ASN A 104 -11.09 9.71 -2.52
CA ASN A 104 -12.09 9.94 -1.48
C ASN A 104 -13.48 10.35 -2.02
N GLU A 105 -13.61 10.67 -3.31
CA GLU A 105 -14.89 10.97 -3.94
C GLU A 105 -15.56 9.71 -4.53
N SER A 106 -14.83 8.60 -4.62
CA SER A 106 -15.33 7.33 -5.15
C SER A 106 -15.83 6.42 -4.03
N HIS A 107 -17.14 6.21 -3.99
CA HIS A 107 -17.75 5.28 -3.02
C HIS A 107 -17.22 3.85 -3.17
N GLU A 108 -16.93 3.42 -4.40
CA GLU A 108 -16.32 2.11 -4.66
C GLU A 108 -14.90 2.02 -4.11
N ALA A 109 -14.09 3.08 -4.28
CA ALA A 109 -12.73 3.13 -3.74
C ALA A 109 -12.74 3.10 -2.20
N LEU A 110 -13.64 3.86 -1.57
CA LEU A 110 -13.81 3.88 -0.12
C LEU A 110 -14.28 2.52 0.42
N SER A 111 -15.19 1.83 -0.27
CA SER A 111 -15.64 0.50 0.12
C SER A 111 -14.51 -0.54 0.04
N ALA A 112 -13.74 -0.54 -1.05
CA ALA A 112 -12.59 -1.44 -1.22
C ALA A 112 -11.48 -1.16 -0.19
N ARG A 113 -11.23 0.13 0.10
CA ARG A 113 -10.32 0.56 1.17
C ARG A 113 -10.74 0.03 2.53
N GLY A 114 -12.01 0.21 2.92
CA GLY A 114 -12.50 -0.26 4.22
C GLY A 114 -12.30 -1.77 4.41
N LYS A 115 -12.64 -2.58 3.40
CA LYS A 115 -12.42 -4.04 3.43
C LYS A 115 -10.93 -4.42 3.55
N PHE A 116 -10.06 -3.64 2.92
CA PHE A 116 -8.61 -3.82 3.03
C PHE A 116 -8.10 -3.46 4.43
N GLU A 117 -8.52 -2.32 4.96
CA GLU A 117 -8.15 -1.85 6.29
C GLU A 117 -8.64 -2.80 7.40
N GLU A 118 -9.81 -3.43 7.25
CA GLU A 118 -10.31 -4.48 8.15
C GLU A 118 -9.37 -5.72 8.22
N CYS A 119 -8.52 -5.92 7.21
CA CYS A 119 -7.60 -7.05 7.14
C CYS A 119 -6.18 -6.72 7.67
N ILE A 120 -5.88 -5.47 7.98
CA ILE A 120 -4.54 -5.05 8.41
C ILE A 120 -4.62 -4.32 9.75
N LEU A 121 -3.50 -4.29 10.47
CA LEU A 121 -3.40 -3.49 11.69
C LEU A 121 -2.95 -2.07 11.33
N ILE A 122 -3.62 -1.06 11.87
CA ILE A 122 -3.19 0.33 11.76
C ILE A 122 -2.85 0.81 13.16
N PHE A 123 -1.56 1.01 13.42
CA PHE A 123 -1.07 1.52 14.69
C PHE A 123 -1.02 3.04 14.69
N PHE A 124 -1.31 3.66 15.83
CA PHE A 124 -1.20 5.09 16.05
C PHE A 124 0.25 5.57 16.05
N SER A 125 1.20 4.73 16.50
CA SER A 125 2.61 5.09 16.60
C SER A 125 3.49 3.84 16.56
N GLU A 126 4.79 4.01 16.32
CA GLU A 126 5.74 2.89 16.44
C GLU A 126 5.77 2.36 17.88
N GLU A 127 5.60 3.21 18.89
CA GLU A 127 5.55 2.78 20.29
C GLU A 127 4.33 1.92 20.63
N GLU A 128 3.18 2.10 19.97
CA GLU A 128 2.01 1.22 20.15
C GLU A 128 2.22 -0.16 19.51
N LYS A 129 3.00 -0.18 18.44
CA LYS A 129 3.30 -1.40 17.69
C LYS A 129 4.24 -2.33 18.46
N GLU A 130 5.19 -1.79 19.21
CA GLU A 130 6.19 -2.54 20.01
C GLU A 130 5.61 -3.08 21.33
#